data_AF-Q2U977-F1
#
_entry.id   AF-Q2U977-F1
#
_cell.length_a   1.000
_cell.length_b   1.000
_cell.length_c   1.000
_cell.angle_alpha   90.00
_cell.angle_beta   90.00
_cell.angle_gamma   90.00
#
_symmetry.space_group_name_H-M   'P 1'
#
loop_
_entity.id
_entity.type
_entity.pdbx_description
1 polymer ?
#
loop_
_entity_poly.entity_id
_entity_poly.type
_entity_poly.pdbx_seq_one_letter_code
_entity_poly.pdbx_strand_id
1 'polypeptide(L)'
;MLTYLATTIIRLHSFSHILAQKAARDRSLAAPVFGLEEEQDGVLLGRLDKPVGKDSVEGIVLEMEHRRKSGRGVLEWYILPPASRYSPQHLKEVVTLLDDHPLYRPPEEPEAGTGEEEPESTFELRLTDRQRREREGVVLPYFDAQQGDGPGEGGRILYDMGEEDDFDEEEDEI
;
A
#
# COMPACT_ATOMS: atom_id res chain seq x y z
N MET A 1 15.28 0.62 24.62
CA MET A 1 15.87 1.95 24.94
C MET A 1 16.48 2.61 23.71
N LEU A 2 17.41 1.96 22.99
CA LEU A 2 18.07 2.55 21.82
C LEU A 2 17.10 2.93 20.69
N THR A 3 16.08 2.11 20.45
CA THR A 3 15.01 2.40 19.48
C THR A 3 14.22 3.67 19.82
N TYR A 4 14.05 3.97 21.10
CA TYR A 4 13.29 5.13 21.57
C TYR A 4 14.05 6.46 21.40
N LEU A 5 15.39 6.42 21.53
CA LEU A 5 16.24 7.60 21.40
C LEU A 5 16.69 7.89 19.95
N ALA A 6 16.58 6.89 19.06
CA ALA A 6 17.02 7.02 17.68
C ALA A 6 16.07 7.94 16.88
N THR A 7 16.66 8.86 16.11
CA THR A 7 15.92 9.65 15.11
C THR A 7 15.64 8.85 13.84
N THR A 8 16.56 7.97 13.48
CA THR A 8 16.42 7.03 12.35
C THR A 8 16.86 5.65 12.79
N ILE A 9 16.04 4.64 12.53
CA ILE A 9 16.36 3.23 12.72
C ILE A 9 16.49 2.60 11.34
N ILE A 10 17.58 1.87 11.12
CA ILE A 10 17.81 1.10 9.91
C ILE A 10 17.89 -0.36 10.31
N ARG A 11 16.94 -1.17 9.87
CA ARG A 11 16.96 -2.62 10.04
C ARG A 11 17.40 -3.27 8.73
N LEU A 12 18.27 -4.27 8.84
CA LEU A 12 18.84 -4.97 7.69
C LEU A 12 18.19 -6.34 7.58
N HIS A 13 17.69 -6.63 6.39
CA HIS A 13 17.06 -7.90 6.05
C HIS A 13 17.79 -8.55 4.88
N SER A 14 17.85 -9.88 4.86
CA SER A 14 18.37 -10.60 3.70
C SER A 14 17.35 -10.53 2.56
N PHE A 15 17.79 -10.16 1.36
CA PHE A 15 16.86 -10.05 0.23
C PHE A 15 16.23 -11.40 -0.15
N SER A 16 16.99 -12.49 -0.07
CA SER A 16 16.46 -13.85 -0.32
C SER A 16 15.37 -14.25 0.68
N HIS A 17 15.50 -13.86 1.95
CA HIS A 17 14.50 -14.17 2.97
C HIS A 17 13.19 -13.41 2.70
N ILE A 18 13.29 -12.12 2.36
CA ILE A 18 12.14 -11.29 2.00
C ILE A 18 11.41 -11.85 0.78
N LEU A 19 12.15 -12.29 -0.25
CA LEU A 19 11.54 -12.92 -1.42
C LEU A 19 10.85 -14.25 -1.10
N ALA A 20 11.44 -15.08 -0.23
CA ALA A 20 10.82 -16.34 0.19
C ALA A 20 9.54 -16.10 1.00
N GLN A 21 9.54 -15.11 1.90
CA GLN A 21 8.36 -14.68 2.65
C GLN A 21 7.27 -14.12 1.74
N LYS A 22 7.65 -13.28 0.76
CA LYS A 22 6.72 -12.78 -0.24
C LYS A 22 6.12 -13.92 -1.07
N ALA A 23 6.93 -14.85 -1.58
CA ALA A 23 6.46 -15.98 -2.38
C ALA A 23 5.51 -16.90 -1.60
N ALA A 24 5.74 -17.09 -0.29
CA ALA A 24 4.81 -17.80 0.57
C ALA A 24 3.49 -17.03 0.74
N ARG A 25 3.56 -15.72 1.01
CA ARG A 25 2.38 -14.84 1.14
C ARG A 25 1.55 -14.80 -0.14
N ASP A 26 2.19 -14.65 -1.29
CA ASP A 26 1.52 -14.62 -2.61
C ASP A 26 0.78 -15.93 -2.90
N ARG A 27 1.24 -17.06 -2.33
CA ARG A 27 0.61 -18.38 -2.42
C ARG A 27 -0.29 -18.74 -1.24
N SER A 28 -0.52 -17.80 -0.31
CA SER A 28 -1.26 -18.04 0.93
C SER A 28 -0.72 -19.22 1.77
N LEU A 29 0.59 -19.44 1.72
CA LEU A 29 1.31 -20.43 2.52
C LEU A 29 1.86 -19.78 3.79
N ALA A 30 2.16 -20.60 4.80
CA ALA A 30 2.88 -20.15 5.98
C ALA A 30 4.23 -19.54 5.58
N ALA A 31 4.50 -18.33 6.06
CA ALA A 31 5.75 -17.64 5.75
C ALA A 31 6.94 -18.38 6.38
N PRO A 32 8.03 -18.62 5.65
CA PRO A 32 9.25 -19.17 6.22
C PRO A 32 9.81 -18.22 7.28
N VAL A 33 10.23 -18.80 8.39
CA VAL A 33 10.93 -18.14 9.48
C VAL A 33 12.42 -18.38 9.29
N PHE A 34 13.25 -17.40 9.64
CA PHE A 34 14.69 -17.49 9.46
C PHE A 34 15.46 -17.16 10.75
N GLY A 35 16.57 -17.88 10.99
CA GLY A 35 17.51 -17.55 12.07
C GLY A 35 17.06 -18.06 13.43
N LEU A 36 17.14 -17.23 14.47
CA LEU A 36 16.84 -17.65 15.85
C LEU A 36 15.37 -18.07 16.04
N GLU A 37 14.47 -17.44 15.28
CA GLU A 37 13.04 -17.73 15.35
C GLU A 37 12.69 -19.10 14.75
N GLU A 38 13.60 -19.75 14.03
CA GLU A 38 13.39 -21.13 13.57
C GLU A 38 13.39 -22.13 14.73
N GLU A 39 13.92 -21.76 15.90
CA GLU A 39 14.09 -22.61 17.09
C GLU A 39 14.80 -23.95 16.78
N GLN A 40 15.61 -23.99 15.73
CA GLN A 40 16.38 -25.17 15.32
C GLN A 40 17.77 -25.16 15.94
N ASP A 41 18.22 -26.34 16.37
CA ASP A 41 19.57 -26.55 16.87
C ASP A 41 20.60 -26.38 15.75
N GLY A 42 21.56 -25.48 15.94
CA GLY A 42 22.60 -25.22 14.94
C GLY A 42 23.45 -23.99 15.26
N VAL A 43 24.24 -23.58 14.26
CA VAL A 43 25.04 -22.34 14.31
C VAL A 43 24.50 -21.40 13.24
N LEU A 44 24.22 -20.16 13.65
CA LEU A 44 23.85 -19.11 12.71
C LEU A 44 25.09 -18.63 11.96
N LEU A 45 25.09 -18.86 10.65
CA LEU A 45 26.06 -18.26 9.75
C LEU A 45 25.50 -16.91 9.29
N GLY A 46 26.27 -15.85 9.55
CA GLY A 46 25.98 -14.54 9.00
C GLY A 46 26.12 -14.50 7.48
N ARG A 47 26.08 -13.29 6.91
CA ARG A 47 26.23 -13.10 5.47
C ARG A 47 27.57 -13.67 4.99
N LEU A 48 27.52 -14.67 4.13
CA LEU A 48 28.68 -15.23 3.45
C LEU A 48 29.01 -14.38 2.22
N ASP A 49 30.30 -14.12 1.98
CA ASP A 49 30.79 -13.36 0.82
C ASP A 49 30.47 -14.03 -0.52
N LYS A 50 30.28 -15.36 -0.49
CA LYS A 50 29.79 -16.15 -1.61
C LYS A 50 28.51 -16.84 -1.15
N PRO A 51 27.36 -16.51 -1.74
CA PRO A 51 26.16 -17.19 -1.34
C PRO A 51 26.24 -18.66 -1.79
N VAL A 52 25.98 -19.57 -0.86
CA VAL A 52 26.01 -21.02 -1.13
C VAL A 52 24.61 -21.41 -1.60
N GLY A 53 24.44 -21.57 -2.91
CA GLY A 53 23.18 -22.01 -3.53
C GLY A 53 22.97 -21.41 -4.92
N LYS A 54 22.45 -22.22 -5.86
CA LYS A 54 22.26 -21.84 -7.27
C LYS A 54 21.25 -20.70 -7.49
N ASP A 55 20.36 -20.46 -6.53
CA ASP A 55 19.24 -19.48 -6.63
C ASP A 55 19.37 -18.32 -5.64
N SER A 56 20.58 -18.07 -5.15
CA SER A 56 20.79 -17.03 -4.14
C SER A 56 20.75 -15.64 -4.74
N VAL A 57 19.65 -14.94 -4.53
CA VAL A 57 19.51 -13.54 -4.93
C VAL A 57 20.34 -12.68 -3.97
N GLU A 58 21.37 -12.03 -4.51
CA GLU A 58 22.30 -11.21 -3.74
C GLU A 58 21.74 -9.79 -3.49
N GLY A 59 21.77 -9.34 -2.23
CA GLY A 59 21.38 -7.99 -1.86
C GLY A 59 21.01 -7.88 -0.38
N ILE A 60 20.94 -6.65 0.12
CA ILE A 60 20.38 -6.36 1.45
C ILE A 60 19.13 -5.50 1.26
N VAL A 61 18.09 -5.81 2.01
CA VAL A 61 16.91 -4.94 2.14
C VAL A 61 17.07 -4.09 3.40
N LEU A 62 16.84 -2.79 3.25
CA LEU A 62 16.92 -1.77 4.29
C LEU A 62 15.50 -1.36 4.64
N GLU A 63 15.06 -1.67 5.86
CA GLU A 63 13.86 -1.06 6.43
C GLU A 63 14.30 0.19 7.19
N MET A 64 13.87 1.36 6.71
CA MET A 64 14.23 2.65 7.26
C MET A 64 13.03 3.27 7.96
N GLU A 65 13.17 3.53 9.26
CA GLU A 65 12.18 4.21 10.08
C GLU A 65 12.76 5.56 10.51
N HIS A 66 12.26 6.68 9.96
CA HIS A 66 12.72 8.02 10.29
C HIS A 66 11.65 8.83 11.04
N ARG A 67 11.99 9.37 12.21
CA ARG A 67 11.13 10.25 13.01
C ARG A 67 11.33 11.69 12.60
N ARG A 68 10.28 12.30 12.03
CA ARG A 68 10.28 13.72 11.66
C ARG A 68 10.27 14.60 12.92
N LYS A 69 10.59 15.88 12.74
CA LYS A 69 10.50 16.89 13.82
C LYS A 69 9.09 16.98 14.45
N SER A 70 8.05 16.65 13.70
CA SER A 70 6.65 16.59 14.17
C SER A 70 6.32 15.36 15.03
N GLY A 71 7.27 14.42 15.22
CA GLY A 71 7.04 13.16 15.92
C GLY A 71 6.45 12.04 15.07
N ARG A 72 5.93 12.34 13.86
CA ARG A 72 5.47 11.31 12.91
C ARG A 72 6.65 10.52 12.33
N GLY A 73 6.53 9.20 12.33
CA GLY A 73 7.48 8.28 11.68
C GLY A 73 7.19 8.10 10.19
N VAL A 74 8.25 7.95 9.39
CA VAL A 74 8.23 7.51 7.99
C VAL A 74 8.87 6.14 7.95
N LEU A 75 8.19 5.15 7.38
CA LEU A 75 8.72 3.81 7.16
C LEU A 75 8.85 3.57 5.66
N GLU A 76 10.07 3.31 5.20
CA GLU A 76 10.34 2.99 3.78
C GLU A 76 11.29 1.80 3.66
N TRP A 77 11.11 1.03 2.59
CA TRP A 77 11.86 -0.19 2.31
C TRP A 77 12.69 -0.01 1.06
N TYR A 78 14.00 -0.17 1.19
CA TYR A 78 14.93 -0.05 0.07
C TYR A 78 15.70 -1.34 -0.17
N ILE A 79 16.23 -1.48 -1.37
CA ILE A 79 17.19 -2.53 -1.70
C ILE A 79 18.56 -1.93 -2.01
N LEU A 80 19.58 -2.52 -1.39
CA LEU A 80 20.98 -2.24 -1.63
C LEU A 80 21.60 -3.43 -2.37
N PRO A 81 22.02 -3.26 -3.64
CA PRO A 81 22.75 -4.29 -4.37
C PRO A 81 24.12 -4.56 -3.72
N PRO A 82 24.78 -5.69 -4.03
CA PRO A 82 26.11 -5.98 -3.53
C PRO A 82 27.14 -4.91 -3.94
N ALA A 83 28.14 -4.67 -3.09
CA ALA A 83 29.22 -3.72 -3.35
C ALA A 83 30.03 -4.00 -4.64
N SER A 84 29.97 -5.24 -5.14
CA SER A 84 30.56 -5.61 -6.44
C SER A 84 29.85 -4.99 -7.65
N ARG A 85 28.59 -4.54 -7.49
CA ARG A 85 27.75 -4.05 -8.60
C ARG A 85 27.76 -2.54 -8.77
N TYR A 86 28.39 -1.79 -7.87
CA TYR A 86 28.46 -0.33 -7.98
C TYR A 86 29.86 0.20 -7.70
N SER A 87 30.25 1.24 -8.45
CA SER A 87 31.49 1.96 -8.18
C SER A 87 31.32 2.80 -6.91
N PRO A 88 32.34 2.88 -6.03
CA PRO A 88 32.30 3.74 -4.84
C PRO A 88 32.14 5.23 -5.16
N GLN A 89 32.26 5.63 -6.43
CA GLN A 89 32.11 7.01 -6.91
C GLN A 89 30.64 7.37 -7.22
N HIS A 90 29.75 6.39 -7.40
CA HIS A 90 28.36 6.59 -7.83
C HIS A 90 27.34 6.34 -6.69
N LEU A 91 27.61 6.86 -5.48
CA LEU A 91 26.82 6.55 -4.27
C LEU A 91 25.35 6.99 -4.29
N LYS A 92 24.97 7.97 -5.12
CA LYS A 92 23.63 8.58 -5.08
C LYS A 92 22.51 7.76 -5.71
N GLU A 93 22.82 6.78 -6.57
CA GLU A 93 21.83 6.05 -7.38
C GLU A 93 21.85 4.54 -7.13
N VAL A 94 22.59 4.10 -6.12
CA VAL A 94 22.78 2.66 -5.85
C VAL A 94 21.55 2.04 -5.20
N VAL A 95 20.83 2.82 -4.39
CA VAL A 95 19.72 2.35 -3.56
C VAL A 95 18.40 2.61 -4.29
N THR A 96 17.58 1.59 -4.44
CA THR A 96 16.24 1.69 -5.07
C THR A 96 15.15 1.27 -4.09
N LEU A 97 13.91 1.64 -4.35
CA LEU A 97 12.76 1.19 -3.55
C LEU A 97 12.58 -0.33 -3.74
N LEU A 98 12.16 -1.03 -2.68
CA LEU A 98 11.91 -2.46 -2.74
C LEU A 98 10.78 -2.79 -3.74
N ASP A 99 9.72 -1.98 -3.77
CA ASP A 99 8.55 -2.16 -4.64
C ASP A 99 8.88 -2.00 -6.14
N ASP A 100 9.96 -1.29 -6.46
CA ASP A 100 10.44 -1.12 -7.83
C ASP A 100 11.33 -2.27 -8.30
N HIS A 101 11.74 -3.17 -7.41
CA HIS A 101 12.61 -4.27 -7.78
C HIS A 101 11.82 -5.35 -8.55
N PRO A 102 12.29 -5.80 -9.74
CA PRO A 102 11.53 -6.68 -10.63
C PRO A 102 11.18 -8.04 -10.01
N LEU A 103 12.01 -8.57 -9.11
CA LEU A 103 11.72 -9.82 -8.39
C LEU A 103 10.73 -9.64 -7.24
N TYR A 104 10.54 -8.41 -6.75
CA TYR A 104 9.63 -8.12 -5.65
C TYR A 104 8.29 -7.63 -6.17
N ARG A 105 8.26 -6.84 -7.25
CA ARG A 105 7.02 -6.38 -7.87
C ARG A 105 6.11 -7.58 -8.20
N PRO A 106 4.81 -7.55 -7.86
CA PRO A 106 3.88 -8.57 -8.33
C PRO A 106 3.93 -8.63 -9.86
N PRO A 107 3.81 -9.84 -10.46
CA PRO A 107 3.72 -9.92 -11.91
C PRO A 107 2.58 -9.02 -12.36
N GLU A 108 2.85 -8.11 -13.29
CA GLU A 108 1.78 -7.44 -14.02
C GLU A 108 0.95 -8.56 -14.64
N GLU A 109 -0.31 -8.68 -14.22
CA GLU A 109 -1.26 -9.54 -14.91
C GLU A 109 -1.19 -9.13 -16.38
N PRO A 110 -0.97 -10.07 -17.32
CA PRO A 110 -0.97 -9.70 -18.73
C PRO A 110 -2.27 -8.95 -18.95
N GLU A 111 -2.21 -7.72 -19.47
CA GLU A 111 -3.40 -6.94 -19.78
C GLU A 111 -4.39 -7.89 -20.43
N ALA A 112 -5.48 -8.19 -19.71
CA ALA A 112 -6.56 -8.98 -20.22
C ALA A 112 -7.01 -8.23 -21.46
N GLY A 113 -6.52 -8.68 -22.61
CA GLY A 113 -6.49 -7.86 -23.80
C GLY A 113 -7.92 -7.49 -24.14
N THR A 114 -8.23 -6.19 -24.11
CA THR A 114 -9.34 -5.52 -24.82
C THR A 114 -10.38 -6.48 -25.42
N GLY A 115 -11.06 -7.21 -24.54
CA GLY A 115 -11.87 -8.35 -24.87
C GLY A 115 -12.86 -8.44 -23.74
N GLU A 116 -14.14 -8.39 -24.10
CA GLU A 116 -15.30 -8.19 -23.24
C GLU A 116 -15.56 -9.35 -22.27
N GLU A 117 -14.53 -10.02 -21.75
CA GLU A 117 -14.66 -10.96 -20.64
C GLU A 117 -14.47 -10.18 -19.34
N GLU A 118 -15.59 -9.63 -18.87
CA GLU A 118 -15.75 -9.23 -17.47
C GLU A 118 -15.27 -10.40 -16.58
N PRO A 119 -14.60 -10.12 -15.45
CA PRO A 119 -14.25 -11.17 -14.50
C PRO A 119 -15.50 -11.99 -14.16
N GLU A 120 -15.42 -13.31 -14.18
CA GLU A 120 -16.50 -14.23 -13.78
C GLU A 120 -16.84 -13.99 -12.29
N SER A 121 -17.57 -12.91 -12.03
CA SER A 121 -18.13 -12.58 -10.74
C SER A 121 -19.22 -13.61 -10.43
N THR A 122 -19.18 -14.20 -9.24
CA THR A 122 -20.19 -15.16 -8.79
C THR A 122 -21.58 -14.53 -8.59
N PHE A 123 -21.66 -13.21 -8.76
CA PHE A 123 -22.87 -12.41 -8.71
C PHE A 123 -22.96 -11.53 -9.97
N GLU A 124 -24.10 -11.58 -10.64
CA GLU A 124 -24.42 -10.71 -11.75
C GLU A 124 -24.66 -9.28 -11.22
N LEU A 125 -23.71 -8.37 -11.44
CA LEU A 125 -23.83 -6.95 -11.06
C LEU A 125 -24.78 -6.15 -11.97
N ARG A 126 -25.28 -6.78 -13.04
CA ARG A 126 -26.21 -6.16 -13.99
C ARG A 126 -27.63 -6.29 -13.44
N LEU A 127 -28.36 -5.18 -13.43
CA LEU A 127 -29.79 -5.22 -13.19
C LEU A 127 -30.46 -5.94 -14.35
N THR A 128 -31.28 -6.93 -14.04
CA THR A 128 -32.18 -7.52 -15.04
C THR A 128 -33.12 -6.44 -15.59
N ASP A 129 -33.62 -6.61 -16.82
CA ASP A 129 -34.55 -5.64 -17.43
C ASP A 129 -35.78 -5.38 -16.56
N ARG A 130 -36.19 -6.37 -15.77
CA ARG A 130 -37.26 -6.23 -14.78
C ARG A 130 -36.88 -5.28 -13.65
N GLN A 131 -35.70 -5.46 -13.04
CA GLN A 131 -35.21 -4.60 -11.96
C GLN A 131 -34.95 -3.17 -12.44
N ARG A 132 -34.50 -3.00 -13.70
CA ARG A 132 -34.35 -1.66 -14.32
C ARG A 132 -35.70 -0.94 -14.42
N ARG A 133 -36.75 -1.61 -14.93
CA ARG A 133 -38.10 -1.03 -15.01
C ARG A 133 -38.69 -0.73 -13.64
N GLU A 134 -38.46 -1.60 -12.65
CA GLU A 134 -38.92 -1.37 -11.28
C GLU A 134 -38.21 -0.14 -10.69
N ARG A 135 -36.90 0.02 -10.88
CA ARG A 135 -36.13 1.23 -10.47
C ARG A 135 -36.65 2.51 -11.15
N GLU A 136 -36.93 2.47 -12.45
CA GLU A 136 -37.43 3.63 -13.20
C GLU A 136 -38.85 4.04 -12.77
N GLY A 137 -39.65 3.11 -12.24
CA GLY A 137 -40.98 3.38 -11.70
C GLY A 137 -41.00 3.82 -10.23
N VAL A 138 -39.86 3.83 -9.53
CA VAL A 138 -39.78 4.32 -8.15
C VAL A 138 -39.82 5.84 -8.16
N VAL A 139 -40.96 6.40 -7.78
CA VAL A 139 -41.09 7.84 -7.50
C VAL A 139 -40.60 8.09 -6.08
N LEU A 140 -39.41 8.70 -5.97
CA LEU A 140 -38.88 9.15 -4.70
C LEU A 140 -39.57 10.46 -4.30
N PRO A 141 -40.10 10.58 -3.06
CA PRO A 141 -40.61 11.85 -2.56
C PRO A 141 -39.54 12.95 -2.69
N TYR A 142 -39.91 14.10 -3.25
CA TYR A 142 -39.07 15.30 -3.38
C TYR A 142 -37.85 15.20 -4.34
N PHE A 143 -37.71 14.12 -5.11
CA PHE A 143 -36.63 14.00 -6.10
C PHE A 143 -36.80 14.98 -7.27
N ASP A 144 -38.04 15.31 -7.62
CA ASP A 144 -38.37 16.30 -8.66
C ASP A 144 -37.88 17.71 -8.29
N ALA A 145 -37.66 18.01 -7.00
CA ALA A 145 -37.14 19.30 -6.54
C ALA A 145 -35.65 19.52 -6.89
N GLN A 146 -34.95 18.49 -7.39
CA GLN A 146 -33.59 18.62 -7.92
C GLN A 146 -33.55 18.98 -9.42
N GLN A 147 -34.64 18.72 -10.15
CA GLN A 147 -34.76 19.17 -11.54
C GLN A 147 -35.33 20.59 -11.51
N GLY A 148 -34.50 21.57 -11.89
CA GLY A 148 -34.67 23.00 -11.62
C GLY A 148 -35.86 23.75 -12.23
N ASP A 149 -37.05 23.15 -12.32
CA ASP A 149 -38.29 23.77 -12.80
C ASP A 149 -39.18 24.36 -11.68
N GLY A 150 -38.72 24.33 -10.42
CA GLY A 150 -39.34 25.02 -9.29
C GLY A 150 -38.73 26.41 -9.03
N PRO A 151 -39.42 27.34 -8.34
CA PRO A 151 -38.94 28.71 -8.07
C PRO A 151 -37.71 28.80 -7.13
N GLY A 152 -37.11 27.66 -6.77
CA GLY A 152 -35.81 27.55 -6.12
C GLY A 152 -34.90 26.66 -6.97
N GLU A 153 -33.76 27.21 -7.37
CA GLU A 153 -32.71 26.54 -8.14
C GLU A 153 -32.38 25.16 -7.52
N GLY A 154 -32.57 24.11 -8.31
CA GLY A 154 -32.54 22.70 -7.94
C GLY A 154 -31.59 22.32 -6.80
N GLY A 155 -32.17 21.75 -5.74
CA GLY A 155 -31.45 21.04 -4.68
C GLY A 155 -30.47 21.84 -3.82
N ARG A 156 -30.40 23.17 -3.95
CA ARG A 156 -29.54 23.97 -3.06
C ARG A 156 -30.14 24.01 -1.65
N ILE A 157 -29.44 23.40 -0.71
CA ILE A 157 -29.74 23.54 0.72
C ILE A 157 -29.23 24.91 1.15
N LEU A 158 -30.13 25.85 1.35
CA LEU A 158 -29.82 27.14 1.97
C LEU A 158 -29.97 26.98 3.48
N TYR A 159 -28.86 27.11 4.21
CA TYR A 159 -28.89 27.28 5.65
C TYR A 159 -29.09 28.78 5.94
N ASP A 160 -30.13 29.11 6.68
CA ASP A 160 -30.34 30.45 7.21
C ASP A 160 -29.80 30.45 8.64
N MET A 161 -28.70 31.17 8.87
CA MET A 161 -28.04 31.22 10.17
C MET A 161 -29.00 31.89 11.17
N GLY A 162 -29.44 31.17 12.20
CA GLY A 162 -30.29 31.74 13.24
C GLY A 162 -29.51 32.72 14.13
N GLU A 163 -30.18 33.74 14.68
CA GLU A 163 -29.57 34.68 15.64
C GLU A 163 -29.06 34.00 16.94
N GLU A 164 -29.40 32.72 17.16
CA GLU A 164 -28.94 31.90 18.30
C GLU A 164 -27.67 31.08 18.01
N ASP A 165 -27.11 31.12 16.79
CA ASP A 165 -25.90 30.39 16.43
C ASP A 165 -24.66 31.17 16.91
N ASP A 166 -24.10 30.75 18.06
CA ASP A 166 -22.92 31.30 18.73
C ASP A 166 -21.63 30.82 18.04
N PHE A 167 -21.48 31.21 16.77
CA PHE A 167 -20.24 31.00 16.02
C PHE A 167 -19.11 31.84 16.65
N ASP A 168 -18.45 31.27 17.66
CA ASP A 168 -17.32 31.86 18.35
C ASP A 168 -16.13 31.96 17.38
N GLU A 169 -15.69 33.18 17.05
CA GLU A 169 -14.53 33.46 16.17
C GLU A 169 -13.19 32.86 16.67
N GLU A 170 -13.15 32.20 17.84
CA GLU A 170 -11.93 31.70 18.49
C GLU A 170 -11.56 30.24 18.12
N GLU A 171 -12.42 29.48 17.41
CA GLU A 171 -12.17 28.05 17.10
C GLU A 171 -11.47 27.79 15.74
N ASP A 172 -11.27 28.81 14.89
CA ASP A 172 -10.68 28.66 13.54
C ASP A 172 -9.13 28.73 13.49
N GLU A 173 -8.43 28.75 14.63
CA GLU A 173 -6.96 28.67 14.71
C GLU A 173 -6.46 27.28 15.16
N ILE A 174 -6.61 26.25 14.32
CA ILE A 174 -5.87 24.96 14.45
C ILE A 174 -5.41 24.38 13.11
#